data_AF-A0ABD5SFQ8-F1
#
_entry.id   AF-A0ABD5SFQ8-F1
#
_cell.length_a   1.000
_cell.length_b   1.000
_cell.length_c   1.000
_cell.angle_alpha   90.00
_cell.angle_beta   90.00
_cell.angle_gamma   90.00
#
_symmetry.space_group_name_H-M   'P 1'
#
loop_
_entity.id
_entity.type
_entity.pdbx_description
1 polymer ?
#
loop_
_entity_poly.entity_id
_entity_poly.type
_entity_poly.pdbx_seq_one_letter_code
_entity_poly.pdbx_strand_id
1 'polypeptide(L)'
;RAYAAVGWEGEWQHHHQGGAIGFESREWMATPSDDALVEIPAPYAWNPTVQGTKTEDTVLVSPTDVDVVTDTGSWPTAEYAAVDADLRLELPTPLSR
;
A
#
# COMPACT_ATOMS: atom_id res chain seq x y z
N ARG A 1 -9.87 -2.65 -9.03
CA ARG A 1 -9.61 -2.03 -10.35
C ARG A 1 -8.12 -2.00 -10.67
N ALA A 2 -7.28 -1.45 -9.78
CA ALA A 2 -5.82 -1.38 -9.98
C ALA A 2 -5.17 -2.66 -10.54
N TYR A 3 -5.36 -3.80 -9.87
CA TYR A 3 -4.83 -5.09 -10.31
C TYR A 3 -5.20 -5.49 -11.74
N ALA A 4 -6.47 -5.32 -12.13
CA ALA A 4 -6.91 -5.63 -13.49
C ALA A 4 -6.27 -4.68 -14.53
N ALA A 5 -6.11 -3.40 -14.18
CA ALA A 5 -5.49 -2.40 -15.06
C ALA A 5 -4.02 -2.70 -15.38
N VAL A 6 -3.34 -3.46 -14.51
CA VAL A 6 -1.95 -3.88 -14.70
C VAL A 6 -1.80 -5.36 -15.10
N GLY A 7 -2.89 -6.00 -15.55
CA GLY A 7 -2.87 -7.37 -16.10
C GLY A 7 -2.96 -8.50 -15.07
N TRP A 8 -3.26 -8.18 -13.82
CA TRP A 8 -3.29 -9.11 -12.68
C TRP A 8 -4.69 -9.20 -12.06
N GLU A 9 -5.73 -9.28 -12.89
CA GLU A 9 -7.12 -9.33 -12.41
C GLU A 9 -7.32 -10.43 -11.35
N GLY A 10 -7.98 -10.07 -10.25
CA GLY A 10 -8.27 -11.01 -9.15
C GLY A 10 -7.16 -11.18 -8.11
N GLU A 11 -5.91 -10.78 -8.39
CA GLU A 11 -4.78 -11.03 -7.47
C GLU A 11 -4.98 -10.43 -6.06
N TRP A 12 -5.66 -9.29 -5.96
CA TRP A 12 -5.99 -8.68 -4.67
C TRP A 12 -6.78 -9.60 -3.72
N GLN A 13 -7.44 -10.65 -4.21
CA GLN A 13 -8.22 -11.58 -3.39
C GLN A 13 -7.35 -12.63 -2.70
N HIS A 14 -6.10 -12.80 -3.13
CA HIS A 14 -5.19 -13.82 -2.60
C HIS A 14 -4.45 -13.37 -1.34
N HIS A 15 -4.49 -12.08 -1.00
CA HIS A 15 -3.91 -11.54 0.22
C HIS A 15 -4.63 -10.24 0.61
N HIS A 16 -4.57 -9.81 1.88
CA HIS A 16 -5.04 -8.46 2.23
C HIS A 16 -4.03 -7.42 1.71
N GLN A 17 -4.50 -6.27 1.23
CA GLN A 17 -3.64 -5.32 0.50
C GLN A 17 -3.23 -4.09 1.33
N GLY A 18 -3.71 -4.03 2.57
CA GLY A 18 -3.37 -2.99 3.52
C GLY A 18 -4.49 -2.74 4.51
N GLY A 19 -4.43 -1.59 5.18
CA GLY A 19 -5.44 -1.12 6.10
C GLY A 19 -4.87 -0.21 7.18
N ALA A 20 -5.74 0.39 7.99
CA ALA A 20 -5.30 1.20 9.12
C ALA A 20 -4.57 0.34 10.16
N ILE A 21 -3.51 0.93 10.71
CA ILE A 21 -2.73 0.36 11.80
C ILE A 21 -2.63 1.40 12.93
N GLY A 22 -2.30 0.94 14.13
CA GLY A 22 -2.25 1.83 15.29
C GLY A 22 -1.76 1.10 16.51
N PHE A 23 -2.62 1.00 17.52
CA PHE A 23 -2.34 0.15 18.68
C PHE A 23 -2.51 -1.32 18.31
N GLU A 24 -3.54 -1.63 17.52
CA GLU A 24 -3.70 -2.96 16.94
C GLU A 24 -2.83 -3.12 15.70
N SER A 25 -2.40 -4.36 15.46
CA SER A 25 -1.67 -4.70 14.23
C SER A 25 -2.47 -4.39 12.96
N ARG A 26 -3.81 -4.43 13.07
CA ARG A 26 -4.80 -4.00 12.09
C ARG A 26 -6.01 -3.44 12.83
N GLU A 27 -6.24 -2.14 12.71
CA GLU A 27 -7.49 -1.51 13.16
C GLU A 27 -8.64 -1.90 12.21
N TRP A 28 -8.33 -1.96 10.90
CA TRP A 28 -9.18 -2.55 9.87
C TRP A 28 -8.35 -2.98 8.65
N MET A 29 -8.96 -3.73 7.73
CA MET A 29 -8.33 -4.19 6.48
C MET A 29 -9.00 -3.56 5.28
N ALA A 30 -8.22 -3.02 4.34
CA ALA A 30 -8.76 -2.41 3.13
C ALA A 30 -9.47 -3.46 2.26
N THR A 31 -10.78 -3.32 2.08
CA THR A 31 -11.56 -4.11 1.12
C THR A 31 -12.38 -3.18 0.22
N PRO A 32 -12.75 -3.61 -1.01
CA PRO A 32 -13.56 -2.78 -1.91
C PRO A 32 -14.96 -2.44 -1.39
N SER A 33 -15.43 -3.13 -0.35
CA SER A 33 -16.75 -2.93 0.26
C SER A 33 -16.69 -2.28 1.64
N ASP A 34 -15.49 -1.98 2.15
CA ASP A 34 -15.33 -1.35 3.46
C ASP A 34 -15.74 0.13 3.40
N ASP A 35 -16.37 0.61 4.46
CA ASP A 35 -16.78 2.00 4.66
C ASP A 35 -16.06 2.67 5.84
N ALA A 36 -15.04 2.01 6.42
CA ALA A 36 -14.16 2.59 7.41
C ALA A 36 -13.58 3.93 6.92
N LEU A 37 -13.63 4.93 7.80
CA LEU A 37 -13.10 6.24 7.49
C LEU A 37 -11.58 6.22 7.46
N VAL A 38 -11.01 6.87 6.44
CA VAL A 38 -9.59 7.21 6.42
C VAL A 38 -9.39 8.40 7.37
N GLU A 39 -8.84 8.12 8.53
CA GLU A 39 -8.45 9.14 9.51
C GLU A 39 -7.11 9.78 9.14
N ILE A 40 -6.95 11.06 9.47
CA ILE A 40 -5.71 11.81 9.30
C ILE A 40 -5.45 12.70 10.52
N PRO A 41 -4.19 12.78 11.02
CA PRO A 41 -3.04 11.98 10.60
C PRO A 41 -3.15 10.55 11.16
N ALA A 42 -2.92 9.53 10.30
CA ALA A 42 -2.91 8.14 10.74
C ALA A 42 -1.96 7.27 9.87
N PRO A 43 -1.35 6.23 10.47
CA PRO A 43 -0.54 5.28 9.72
C PRO A 43 -1.39 4.17 9.10
N TYR A 44 -0.98 3.74 7.91
CA TYR A 44 -1.59 2.66 7.15
C TYR A 44 -0.51 1.68 6.72
N ALA A 45 -0.77 0.39 6.85
CA ALA A 45 0.04 -0.60 6.15
C ALA A 45 -0.41 -0.64 4.69
N TRP A 46 0.54 -0.53 3.77
CA TRP A 46 0.31 -0.70 2.34
C TRP A 46 1.18 -1.86 1.86
N ASN A 47 0.55 -2.97 1.46
CA ASN A 47 1.29 -4.22 1.24
C ASN A 47 0.86 -5.04 0.01
N PRO A 48 0.94 -4.45 -1.21
CA PRO A 48 0.48 -5.12 -2.42
C PRO A 48 1.29 -6.38 -2.75
N THR A 49 0.58 -7.40 -3.23
CA THR A 49 1.12 -8.73 -3.57
C THR A 49 0.75 -9.17 -4.98
N VAL A 50 1.70 -9.75 -5.71
CA VAL A 50 1.45 -10.47 -6.98
C VAL A 50 2.26 -11.75 -6.96
N GLN A 51 1.64 -12.92 -7.19
CA GLN A 51 2.32 -14.19 -7.46
C GLN A 51 3.58 -14.50 -6.63
N GLY A 52 3.48 -14.40 -5.30
CA GLY A 52 4.60 -14.69 -4.39
C GLY A 52 5.61 -13.56 -4.20
N THR A 53 5.38 -12.40 -4.82
CA THR A 53 6.07 -11.15 -4.56
C THR A 53 5.19 -10.24 -3.71
N LYS A 54 5.80 -9.58 -2.71
CA LYS A 54 5.18 -8.55 -1.89
C LYS A 54 6.14 -7.37 -1.75
N THR A 55 5.59 -6.17 -1.78
CA THR A 55 6.23 -4.97 -1.22
C THR A 55 5.34 -4.48 -0.07
N GLU A 56 5.92 -4.01 1.03
CA GLU A 56 5.16 -3.58 2.21
C GLU A 56 5.86 -2.44 2.92
N ASP A 57 5.10 -1.39 3.18
CA ASP A 57 5.53 -0.23 3.96
C ASP A 57 4.41 0.29 4.86
N THR A 58 4.81 1.04 5.89
CA THR A 58 3.91 1.92 6.63
C THR A 58 3.93 3.30 5.99
N VAL A 59 2.73 3.76 5.64
CA VAL A 59 2.50 5.07 5.06
C VAL A 59 1.73 5.92 6.07
N LEU A 60 2.28 7.06 6.45
CA LEU A 60 1.60 8.06 7.26
C LEU A 60 0.84 9.01 6.34
N VAL A 61 -0.49 8.97 6.39
CA VAL A 61 -1.34 9.89 5.64
C VAL A 61 -1.66 11.09 6.52
N SER A 62 -1.42 12.28 5.99
CA SER A 62 -1.65 13.56 6.67
C SER A 62 -2.54 14.47 5.80
N PRO A 63 -2.95 15.66 6.30
CA PRO A 63 -3.72 16.60 5.49
C PRO A 63 -3.00 17.16 4.26
N THR A 64 -1.66 17.09 4.22
CA THR A 64 -0.85 17.65 3.12
C THR A 64 -0.13 16.60 2.31
N ASP A 65 0.30 15.51 2.95
CA ASP A 65 1.26 14.56 2.37
C ASP A 65 0.97 13.11 2.77
N VAL A 66 1.60 12.19 2.03
CA VAL A 66 1.55 10.74 2.21
C VAL A 66 3.00 10.24 2.33
N ASP A 67 3.45 10.02 3.56
CA ASP A 67 4.86 9.77 3.87
C ASP A 67 5.15 8.29 4.11
N VAL A 68 6.11 7.72 3.39
CA VAL A 68 6.59 6.34 3.60
C VAL A 68 7.58 6.33 4.78
N VAL A 69 7.09 6.06 5.99
CA VAL A 69 7.89 6.20 7.23
C VAL A 69 8.79 5.00 7.54
N THR A 70 8.67 3.93 6.76
CA THR A 70 9.51 2.73 6.86
C THR A 70 10.64 2.69 5.83
N ASP A 71 10.81 3.75 5.03
CA ASP A 71 12.00 3.88 4.21
C ASP A 71 13.24 4.03 5.11
N THR A 72 14.20 3.14 4.89
CA THR A 72 15.46 3.07 5.63
C THR A 72 16.65 3.53 4.78
N GLY A 73 16.44 3.86 3.51
CA GLY A 73 17.49 4.16 2.53
C GLY A 73 18.45 2.99 2.23
N SER A 74 18.14 1.79 2.74
CA SER A 74 19.02 0.61 2.65
C SER A 74 18.64 -0.35 1.52
N TRP A 75 17.50 -0.13 0.87
CA TRP A 75 16.97 -1.00 -0.18
C TRP A 75 16.66 -0.20 -1.44
N PRO A 76 16.78 -0.78 -2.64
CA PRO A 76 16.39 -0.11 -3.87
C PRO A 76 14.91 0.23 -3.88
N THR A 77 14.60 1.48 -4.19
CA THR A 77 13.25 2.01 -4.35
C THR A 77 13.01 2.44 -5.78
N ALA A 78 11.75 2.53 -6.17
CA ALA A 78 11.31 3.13 -7.42
C ALA A 78 10.01 3.91 -7.19
N GLU A 79 9.75 4.89 -8.05
CA GLU A 79 8.49 5.61 -8.04
C GLU A 79 7.37 4.78 -8.69
N TYR A 80 6.25 4.65 -8.00
CA TYR A 80 5.05 3.97 -8.48
C TYR A 80 3.86 4.94 -8.48
N ALA A 81 3.11 4.94 -9.59
CA ALA A 81 1.90 5.75 -9.73
C ALA A 81 0.66 4.94 -9.33
N ALA A 82 -0.26 5.60 -8.62
CA ALA A 82 -1.58 5.05 -8.35
C ALA A 82 -2.39 4.90 -9.64
N VAL A 83 -3.16 3.82 -9.74
CA VAL A 83 -4.12 3.64 -10.85
C VAL A 83 -5.34 4.50 -10.57
N ASP A 84 -5.76 5.29 -11.56
CA ASP A 84 -6.93 6.18 -11.50
C ASP A 84 -6.83 7.33 -10.47
N ALA A 85 -5.63 7.67 -10.00
CA ALA A 85 -5.38 8.81 -9.10
C ALA A 85 -4.05 9.49 -9.41
N ASP A 86 -3.95 10.79 -9.14
CA ASP A 86 -2.70 11.57 -9.26
C ASP A 86 -1.89 11.50 -7.96
N LEU A 87 -1.41 10.29 -7.65
CA LEU A 87 -0.53 10.02 -6.50
C LEU A 87 0.65 9.19 -6.98
N ARG A 88 1.85 9.57 -6.55
CA ARG A 88 3.09 8.85 -6.78
C ARG A 88 3.79 8.64 -5.44
N LEU A 89 4.26 7.43 -5.20
CA LEU A 89 5.00 7.06 -4.00
C LEU A 89 6.29 6.35 -4.39
N GLU A 90 7.35 6.63 -3.65
CA GLU A 90 8.59 5.89 -3.73
C GLU A 90 8.49 4.68 -2.80
N LEU A 91 8.54 3.47 -3.37
CA LEU A 91 8.36 2.21 -2.64
C LEU A 91 9.48 1.22 -3.00
N PRO A 92 9.76 0.22 -2.16
CA PRO A 92 10.75 -0.81 -2.42
C PRO A 92 10.48 -1.54 -3.73
N THR A 93 11.53 -1.65 -4.55
CA THR A 93 11.51 -2.44 -5.77
C THR A 93 11.62 -3.92 -5.42
N PRO A 94 10.72 -4.78 -5.91
CA PRO A 94 10.87 -6.21 -5.75
C PRO A 94 12.20 -6.72 -6.29
N LEU A 95 12.94 -7.46 -5.47
CA LEU A 95 14.21 -8.05 -5.88
C LEU A 95 13.95 -9.23 -6.83
N SER A 96 14.55 -9.19 -8.02
CA SER A 96 14.67 -10.38 -8.86
C SER A 96 15.70 -11.34 -8.26
N ARG A 97 15.36 -12.61 -8.16
CA ARG A 97 16.35 -13.67 -7.90
C ARG A 97 17.23 -13.92 -9.12
#